data_AF-A0A947F5D8-F1
#
_entry.id   AF-A0A947F5D8-F1
#
_cell.length_a   1.000
_cell.length_b   1.000
_cell.length_c   1.000
_cell.angle_alpha   90.00
_cell.angle_beta   90.00
_cell.angle_gamma   90.00
#
_symmetry.space_group_name_H-M   'P 1'
#
loop_
_entity.id
_entity.type
_entity.pdbx_description
1 polymer ?
#
loop_
_entity_poly.entity_id
_entity_poly.type
_entity_poly.pdbx_seq_one_letter_code
_entity_poly.pdbx_strand_id
1 'polypeptide(L)'
;MTKKRELQPGDRDSFRVLSDFAFRNPFDKKSLQLAYRVAGGRYPVGEPLSNKVFERVKQQLEKVTVKGEISWQQFSGEDQDLVRVAILHDSYDRCHKKFDDLISKQIKENDSTYPVSFANKTLLLLRQRGFSVEDSLRYFSFYYQLRRAWYFINHGLTGQSDSMDTLRSHLWRSVFTSFPRWYEKFLWNRMEDFSTFLIGETGTGKGTAAAAIGRSGFIPFDEKKNCFVESFTDNFIEINLSQFPESLIESELFGHRKGAFTGAVDNHKGIFALCSPHGSIFLDEIGDVSIPIQIKLLKVLEERSFSSVGGHDKLHFKGRIVTATNKSLAELQQQKTFREDFYYRLCSNVIPVPTLRQQISEDPSTLEALLTHTILRITGEPVPELLQTMLHTLEKEVGLEYSWPGNVRELEQAVRSILLTLRYDRKTSTVSLDHTGDLQRAIEKESINAKELISAYCTILYRKHGTFEKVANITHLDPRTVKKHLQMQQKNTK
;
A
#
# COMPACT_ATOMS: atom_id res chain seq x y z
N MET A 1 -4.51 51.76 -9.37
CA MET A 1 -3.93 50.49 -8.89
C MET A 1 -3.92 50.51 -7.37
N THR A 2 -4.56 49.56 -6.71
CA THR A 2 -4.51 49.43 -5.24
C THR A 2 -3.10 48.97 -4.84
N LYS A 3 -2.44 49.67 -3.92
CA LYS A 3 -1.09 49.28 -3.46
C LYS A 3 -1.17 47.90 -2.80
N LYS A 4 -0.38 46.94 -3.28
CA LYS A 4 -0.27 45.62 -2.67
C LYS A 4 0.31 45.73 -1.25
N ARG A 5 -0.17 44.86 -0.36
CA ARG A 5 0.19 44.79 1.05
C ARG A 5 1.42 43.90 1.24
N GLU A 6 2.17 44.18 2.28
CA GLU A 6 3.29 43.37 2.76
C GLU A 6 3.02 42.97 4.21
N LEU A 7 3.51 41.79 4.60
CA LEU A 7 3.46 41.28 5.95
C LEU A 7 4.47 42.00 6.85
N GLN A 8 4.12 42.16 8.12
CA GLN A 8 5.10 42.53 9.14
C GLN A 8 6.10 41.37 9.32
N PRO A 9 7.39 41.63 9.64
CA PRO A 9 8.41 40.58 9.70
C PRO A 9 8.05 39.37 10.57
N GLY A 10 7.53 39.59 11.79
CA GLY A 10 7.13 38.50 12.69
C GLY A 10 5.90 37.70 12.22
N ASP A 11 5.00 38.31 11.45
CA ASP A 11 3.91 37.57 10.81
C ASP A 11 4.43 36.79 9.60
N ARG A 12 5.34 37.36 8.79
CA ARG A 12 6.00 36.66 7.66
C ARG A 12 6.70 35.39 8.12
N ASP A 13 7.50 35.46 9.17
CA ASP A 13 8.19 34.27 9.70
C ASP A 13 7.21 33.23 10.27
N SER A 14 6.12 33.69 10.90
CA SER A 14 5.03 32.81 11.32
C SER A 14 4.37 32.08 10.15
N PHE A 15 4.08 32.78 9.05
CA PHE A 15 3.52 32.17 7.84
C PHE A 15 4.51 31.28 7.09
N ARG A 16 5.81 31.55 7.13
CA ARG A 16 6.86 30.66 6.59
C ARG A 16 6.84 29.30 7.28
N VAL A 17 6.84 29.29 8.61
CA VAL A 17 6.78 28.04 9.41
C VAL A 17 5.51 27.25 9.12
N LEU A 18 4.37 27.92 8.92
CA LEU A 18 3.12 27.28 8.46
C LEU A 18 3.24 26.73 7.03
N SER A 19 3.87 27.46 6.13
CA SER A 19 4.05 27.04 4.74
C SER A 19 4.94 25.79 4.64
N ASP A 20 6.00 25.72 5.44
CA ASP A 20 6.85 24.53 5.56
C ASP A 20 6.10 23.34 6.18
N PHE A 21 5.18 23.59 7.12
CA PHE A 21 4.33 22.57 7.72
C PHE A 21 3.32 21.99 6.71
N ALA A 22 2.63 22.86 5.97
CA ALA A 22 1.58 22.47 5.02
C ALA A 22 2.07 21.56 3.88
N PHE A 23 3.35 21.67 3.49
CA PHE A 23 3.98 20.82 2.47
C PHE A 23 4.89 19.72 3.06
N ARG A 24 4.80 19.46 4.36
CA ARG A 24 5.54 18.38 5.03
C ARG A 24 4.81 17.04 4.86
N ASN A 25 5.57 15.95 4.73
CA ASN A 25 4.99 14.61 4.83
C ASN A 25 4.54 14.36 6.28
N PRO A 26 3.25 14.09 6.57
CA PRO A 26 2.76 13.94 7.94
C PRO A 26 3.39 12.75 8.67
N PHE A 27 3.94 11.77 7.96
CA PHE A 27 4.59 10.58 8.52
C PHE A 27 6.10 10.73 8.73
N ASP A 28 6.70 11.87 8.41
CA ASP A 28 8.11 12.12 8.75
C ASP A 28 8.26 12.46 10.25
N LYS A 29 9.23 11.85 10.95
CA LYS A 29 9.55 12.13 12.36
C LYS A 29 9.76 13.63 12.70
N LYS A 30 10.15 14.45 11.72
CA LYS A 30 10.36 15.91 11.88
C LYS A 30 9.06 16.74 11.80
N SER A 31 7.94 16.17 11.35
CA SER A 31 6.67 16.87 11.16
C SER A 31 6.02 17.27 12.47
N LEU A 32 6.14 16.43 13.50
CA LEU A 32 5.70 16.73 14.86
C LEU A 32 6.43 17.96 15.44
N GLN A 33 7.75 18.05 15.26
CA GLN A 33 8.55 19.20 15.69
C GLN A 33 8.10 20.50 15.00
N LEU A 34 7.69 20.41 13.73
CA LEU A 34 7.23 21.56 12.96
C LEU A 34 5.81 21.98 13.36
N ALA A 35 4.92 21.02 13.65
CA ALA A 35 3.59 21.28 14.22
C ALA A 35 3.68 22.04 15.57
N TYR A 36 4.61 21.65 16.46
CA TYR A 36 4.87 22.38 17.71
C TYR A 36 5.35 23.83 17.46
N ARG A 37 6.18 24.07 16.43
CA ARG A 37 6.62 25.41 16.04
C ARG A 37 5.46 26.26 15.49
N VAL A 38 4.60 25.68 14.65
CA VAL A 38 3.41 26.38 14.13
C VAL A 38 2.49 26.77 15.28
N ALA A 39 2.16 25.81 16.17
CA ALA A 39 1.31 26.05 17.32
C ALA A 39 1.88 27.14 18.25
N GLY A 40 3.20 27.15 18.47
CA GLY A 40 3.92 28.24 19.14
C GLY A 40 4.71 27.86 20.39
N GLY A 41 5.05 26.57 20.58
CA GLY A 41 5.83 26.13 21.74
C GLY A 41 5.65 24.66 22.11
N ARG A 42 6.06 24.31 23.33
CA ARG A 42 5.72 23.02 23.95
C ARG A 42 4.33 23.11 24.55
N TYR A 43 3.50 22.09 24.31
CA TYR A 43 2.13 22.00 24.80
C TYR A 43 1.99 20.87 25.83
N PRO A 44 1.02 20.96 26.76
CA PRO A 44 0.75 19.90 27.73
C PRO A 44 0.28 18.61 27.02
N VAL A 45 0.58 17.48 27.64
CA VAL A 45 0.14 16.15 27.17
C VAL A 45 -1.37 16.03 27.33
N GLY A 46 -2.09 15.74 26.24
CA GLY A 46 -3.52 15.41 26.26
C GLY A 46 -4.39 16.18 25.26
N GLU A 47 -4.01 17.39 24.85
CA GLU A 47 -4.74 18.12 23.80
C GLU A 47 -4.27 17.74 22.37
N PRO A 48 -5.17 17.54 21.40
CA PRO A 48 -4.77 17.29 20.01
C PRO A 48 -4.04 18.50 19.41
N LEU A 49 -2.75 18.32 19.11
CA LEU A 49 -1.87 19.36 18.55
C LEU A 49 -2.44 19.99 17.25
N SER A 50 -3.19 19.22 16.46
CA SER A 50 -3.90 19.71 15.27
C SER A 50 -4.92 20.81 15.57
N ASN A 51 -5.65 20.74 16.70
CA ASN A 51 -6.58 21.80 17.10
C ASN A 51 -5.82 23.10 17.41
N LYS A 52 -4.64 23.00 18.07
CA LYS A 52 -3.79 24.17 18.39
C LYS A 52 -3.14 24.78 17.17
N VAL A 53 -2.70 23.97 16.21
CA VAL A 53 -2.27 24.44 14.89
C VAL A 53 -3.41 25.23 14.22
N PHE A 54 -4.62 24.66 14.14
CA PHE A 54 -5.78 25.35 13.55
C PHE A 54 -6.12 26.68 14.25
N GLU A 55 -6.22 26.70 15.58
CA GLU A 55 -6.45 27.92 16.36
C GLU A 55 -5.40 29.00 16.05
N ARG A 56 -4.14 28.61 15.95
CA ARG A 56 -3.02 29.51 15.69
C ARG A 56 -3.00 30.05 14.27
N VAL A 57 -3.27 29.21 13.26
CA VAL A 57 -3.41 29.63 11.86
C VAL A 57 -4.57 30.60 11.70
N LYS A 58 -5.71 30.33 12.34
CA LYS A 58 -6.87 31.22 12.35
C LYS A 58 -6.52 32.59 12.95
N GLN A 59 -5.86 32.64 14.11
CA GLN A 59 -5.40 33.89 14.74
C GLN A 59 -4.42 34.67 13.84
N GLN A 60 -3.51 33.98 13.15
CA GLN A 60 -2.56 34.61 12.22
C GLN A 60 -3.27 35.25 11.02
N LEU A 61 -4.27 34.56 10.44
CA LEU A 61 -5.10 35.11 9.37
C LEU A 61 -5.96 36.28 9.84
N GLU A 62 -6.50 36.24 11.05
CA GLU A 62 -7.31 37.33 11.63
C GLU A 62 -6.50 38.63 11.78
N LYS A 63 -5.23 38.58 12.20
CA LYS A 63 -4.35 39.76 12.28
C LYS A 63 -4.16 40.49 10.95
N VAL A 64 -4.11 39.76 9.84
CA VAL A 64 -3.87 40.32 8.50
C VAL A 64 -5.16 40.57 7.71
N THR A 65 -6.29 40.12 8.23
CA THR A 65 -7.64 40.40 7.71
C THR A 65 -8.02 41.85 7.97
N VAL A 66 -8.62 42.53 6.99
CA VAL A 66 -9.02 43.94 7.06
C VAL A 66 -10.50 44.06 6.74
N LYS A 67 -11.27 44.71 7.62
CA LYS A 67 -12.75 44.83 7.51
C LYS A 67 -13.49 43.49 7.37
N GLY A 68 -12.91 42.41 7.92
CA GLY A 68 -13.46 41.04 7.81
C GLY A 68 -13.06 40.30 6.52
N GLU A 69 -12.39 40.96 5.58
CA GLU A 69 -11.96 40.39 4.31
C GLU A 69 -10.45 40.16 4.24
N ILE A 70 -10.05 39.07 3.58
CA ILE A 70 -8.66 38.78 3.24
C ILE A 70 -8.65 38.02 1.91
N SER A 71 -7.85 38.51 0.98
CA SER A 71 -7.53 37.81 -0.27
C SER A 71 -6.03 37.79 -0.44
N TRP A 72 -5.46 36.62 -0.77
CA TRP A 72 -4.01 36.49 -0.98
C TRP A 72 -3.52 37.37 -2.15
N GLN A 73 -4.40 37.68 -3.12
CA GLN A 73 -4.10 38.58 -4.23
C GLN A 73 -3.79 40.03 -3.79
N GLN A 74 -4.19 40.42 -2.57
CA GLN A 74 -3.85 41.73 -1.99
C GLN A 74 -2.36 41.88 -1.68
N PHE A 75 -1.58 40.78 -1.65
CA PHE A 75 -0.17 40.75 -1.29
C PHE A 75 0.75 40.62 -2.52
N SER A 76 2.04 40.88 -2.34
CA SER A 76 3.09 40.81 -3.36
C SER A 76 4.26 39.90 -2.96
N GLY A 77 5.01 39.40 -3.94
CA GLY A 77 6.24 38.63 -3.71
C GLY A 77 5.99 37.34 -2.94
N GLU A 78 6.86 37.03 -1.98
CA GLU A 78 6.76 35.84 -1.13
C GLU A 78 5.47 35.83 -0.29
N ASP A 79 5.08 37.00 0.25
CA ASP A 79 3.90 37.15 1.11
C ASP A 79 2.60 36.69 0.41
N GLN A 80 2.55 36.81 -0.92
CA GLN A 80 1.45 36.34 -1.74
C GLN A 80 1.29 34.81 -1.70
N ASP A 81 2.38 34.04 -1.74
CA ASP A 81 2.32 32.56 -1.62
C ASP A 81 2.08 32.13 -0.16
N LEU A 82 2.71 32.82 0.79
CA LEU A 82 2.56 32.55 2.21
C LEU A 82 1.10 32.67 2.69
N VAL A 83 0.43 33.78 2.37
CA VAL A 83 -0.99 34.00 2.71
C VAL A 83 -1.90 33.03 1.94
N ARG A 84 -1.59 32.73 0.67
CA ARG A 84 -2.33 31.74 -0.14
C ARG A 84 -2.32 30.36 0.53
N VAL A 85 -1.16 29.88 0.95
CA VAL A 85 -1.00 28.57 1.63
C VAL A 85 -1.73 28.56 2.98
N ALA A 86 -1.66 29.65 3.74
CA ALA A 86 -2.37 29.77 5.02
C ALA A 86 -3.89 29.70 4.88
N ILE A 87 -4.45 30.37 3.86
CA ILE A 87 -5.89 30.29 3.54
C ILE A 87 -6.28 28.86 3.12
N LEU A 88 -5.44 28.17 2.35
CA LEU A 88 -5.69 26.78 1.97
C LEU A 88 -5.69 25.84 3.18
N HIS A 89 -4.80 26.06 4.16
CA HIS A 89 -4.75 25.31 5.40
C HIS A 89 -6.00 25.55 6.27
N ASP A 90 -6.38 26.81 6.50
CA ASP A 90 -7.60 27.21 7.22
C ASP A 90 -8.87 26.62 6.57
N SER A 91 -8.94 26.61 5.25
CA SER A 91 -10.05 26.04 4.50
C SER A 91 -10.10 24.51 4.61
N TYR A 92 -8.95 23.82 4.53
CA TYR A 92 -8.86 22.37 4.74
C TYR A 92 -9.28 21.96 6.15
N ASP A 93 -8.73 22.62 7.18
CA ASP A 93 -9.02 22.30 8.58
C ASP A 93 -10.52 22.41 8.90
N ARG A 94 -11.23 23.38 8.31
CA ARG A 94 -12.68 23.57 8.46
C ARG A 94 -13.52 22.43 7.88
N CYS A 95 -12.99 21.59 7.00
CA CYS A 95 -13.75 20.52 6.34
C CYS A 95 -13.15 19.11 6.44
N HIS A 96 -11.90 18.92 6.88
CA HIS A 96 -11.23 17.60 6.88
C HIS A 96 -12.04 16.49 7.59
N LYS A 97 -12.66 16.79 8.74
CA LYS A 97 -13.51 15.81 9.47
C LYS A 97 -14.72 15.36 8.66
N LYS A 98 -15.30 16.25 7.86
CA LYS A 98 -16.43 15.91 6.97
C LYS A 98 -16.01 15.05 5.78
N PHE A 99 -14.72 15.08 5.42
CA PHE A 99 -14.15 14.11 4.49
C PHE A 99 -13.94 12.74 5.16
N ASP A 100 -13.67 12.65 6.46
CA ASP A 100 -13.67 11.36 7.17
C ASP A 100 -15.06 10.72 7.19
N ASP A 101 -16.10 11.52 7.50
CA ASP A 101 -17.49 11.08 7.48
C ASP A 101 -17.86 10.52 6.09
N LEU A 102 -17.47 11.23 5.02
CA LEU A 102 -17.68 10.82 3.63
C LEU A 102 -16.92 9.52 3.28
N ILE A 103 -15.64 9.41 3.64
CA ILE A 103 -14.80 8.23 3.38
C ILE A 103 -15.38 7.01 4.12
N SER A 104 -15.74 7.17 5.39
CA SER A 104 -16.31 6.09 6.21
C SER A 104 -17.68 5.65 5.68
N LYS A 105 -18.48 6.59 5.17
CA LYS A 105 -19.75 6.29 4.52
C LYS A 105 -19.54 5.46 3.24
N GLN A 106 -18.65 5.90 2.35
CA GLN A 106 -18.34 5.17 1.10
C GLN A 106 -17.83 3.75 1.36
N ILE A 107 -16.99 3.56 2.39
CA ILE A 107 -16.53 2.22 2.81
C ILE A 107 -17.70 1.34 3.28
N LYS A 108 -18.62 1.90 4.07
CA LYS A 108 -19.73 1.14 4.67
C LYS A 108 -20.80 0.73 3.65
N GLU A 109 -21.16 1.63 2.75
CA GLU A 109 -22.25 1.41 1.79
C GLU A 109 -21.76 0.74 0.47
N ASN A 110 -20.43 0.67 0.25
CA ASN A 110 -19.78 0.10 -0.95
C ASN A 110 -20.42 0.62 -2.25
N ASP A 111 -20.66 1.93 -2.26
CA ASP A 111 -21.55 2.62 -3.20
C ASP A 111 -20.83 3.79 -3.89
N SER A 112 -21.48 4.20 -4.96
CA SER A 112 -21.20 5.29 -5.86
C SER A 112 -21.20 6.68 -5.20
N THR A 113 -21.21 7.74 -6.03
CA THR A 113 -20.84 9.10 -5.63
C THR A 113 -21.90 9.79 -4.76
N TYR A 114 -21.49 10.29 -3.59
CA TYR A 114 -22.38 11.01 -2.68
C TYR A 114 -22.41 12.54 -2.90
N PRO A 115 -23.57 13.19 -2.69
CA PRO A 115 -23.66 14.63 -2.56
C PRO A 115 -22.85 15.17 -1.38
N VAL A 116 -21.98 16.15 -1.63
CA VAL A 116 -21.07 16.74 -0.64
C VAL A 116 -21.68 18.03 -0.11
N SER A 117 -22.56 17.90 0.89
CA SER A 117 -23.37 19.02 1.42
C SER A 117 -22.58 20.26 1.89
N PHE A 118 -21.30 20.10 2.24
CA PHE A 118 -20.44 21.19 2.69
C PHE A 118 -19.64 21.87 1.57
N ALA A 119 -19.63 21.32 0.35
CA ALA A 119 -18.79 21.82 -0.75
C ALA A 119 -19.07 23.29 -1.08
N ASN A 120 -20.34 23.66 -1.27
CA ASN A 120 -20.75 25.03 -1.58
C ASN A 120 -20.19 26.07 -0.58
N LYS A 121 -20.16 25.74 0.72
CA LYS A 121 -19.61 26.64 1.75
C LYS A 121 -18.09 26.80 1.63
N THR A 122 -17.38 25.70 1.38
CA THR A 122 -15.91 25.73 1.21
C THR A 122 -15.50 26.40 -0.10
N LEU A 123 -16.19 26.11 -1.21
CA LEU A 123 -15.95 26.74 -2.51
C LEU A 123 -16.23 28.25 -2.47
N LEU A 124 -17.32 28.68 -1.83
CA LEU A 124 -17.60 30.11 -1.64
C LEU A 124 -16.52 30.79 -0.81
N LEU A 125 -16.04 30.15 0.28
CA LEU A 125 -14.95 30.67 1.10
C LEU A 125 -13.67 30.85 0.27
N LEU A 126 -13.26 29.87 -0.53
CA LEU A 126 -12.08 29.98 -1.39
C LEU A 126 -12.23 31.12 -2.41
N ARG A 127 -13.39 31.25 -3.06
CA ARG A 127 -13.68 32.34 -4.02
C ARG A 127 -13.60 33.72 -3.36
N GLN A 128 -14.23 33.90 -2.20
CA GLN A 128 -14.15 35.14 -1.40
C GLN A 128 -12.72 35.46 -0.96
N ARG A 129 -11.90 34.44 -0.70
CA ARG A 129 -10.49 34.56 -0.34
C ARG A 129 -9.54 34.76 -1.55
N GLY A 130 -10.07 34.95 -2.77
CA GLY A 130 -9.28 35.30 -3.96
C GLY A 130 -8.86 34.13 -4.86
N PHE A 131 -9.45 32.95 -4.73
CA PHE A 131 -9.23 31.84 -5.66
C PHE A 131 -10.19 31.91 -6.85
N SER A 132 -9.73 31.47 -8.03
CA SER A 132 -10.60 31.33 -9.21
C SER A 132 -11.64 30.22 -9.00
N VAL A 133 -12.65 30.13 -9.88
CA VAL A 133 -13.61 29.02 -9.88
C VAL A 133 -12.88 27.67 -10.05
N GLU A 134 -11.96 27.61 -11.01
CA GLU A 134 -11.15 26.42 -11.32
C GLU A 134 -10.24 26.02 -10.15
N ASP A 135 -9.47 26.97 -9.60
CA ASP A 135 -8.61 26.70 -8.44
C ASP A 135 -9.42 26.26 -7.23
N SER A 136 -10.59 26.85 -6.99
CA SER A 136 -11.46 26.45 -5.87
C SER A 136 -11.89 24.99 -5.99
N LEU A 137 -12.27 24.55 -7.19
CA LEU A 137 -12.63 23.15 -7.45
C LEU A 137 -11.42 22.21 -7.34
N ARG A 138 -10.27 22.62 -7.89
CA ARG A 138 -9.01 21.87 -7.82
C ARG A 138 -8.51 21.69 -6.39
N TYR A 139 -8.49 22.74 -5.57
CA TYR A 139 -8.08 22.64 -4.17
C TYR A 139 -9.09 21.87 -3.33
N PHE A 140 -10.39 22.01 -3.57
CA PHE A 140 -11.40 21.19 -2.90
C PHE A 140 -11.26 19.68 -3.24
N SER A 141 -10.94 19.36 -4.50
CA SER A 141 -10.63 17.99 -4.95
C SER A 141 -9.34 17.47 -4.31
N PHE A 142 -8.32 18.32 -4.21
CA PHE A 142 -7.05 18.01 -3.54
C PHE A 142 -7.23 17.78 -2.02
N TYR A 143 -8.11 18.50 -1.33
CA TYR A 143 -8.42 18.25 0.08
C TYR A 143 -8.98 16.85 0.32
N TYR A 144 -9.89 16.41 -0.54
CA TYR A 144 -10.46 15.07 -0.48
C TYR A 144 -9.39 14.00 -0.73
N GLN A 145 -8.49 14.23 -1.69
CA GLN A 145 -7.34 13.35 -1.94
C GLN A 145 -6.36 13.30 -0.75
N LEU A 146 -5.99 14.45 -0.21
CA LEU A 146 -5.12 14.59 0.97
C LEU A 146 -5.69 13.82 2.16
N ARG A 147 -7.01 13.90 2.37
CA ARG A 147 -7.66 13.16 3.45
C ARG A 147 -7.70 11.66 3.21
N ARG A 148 -7.99 11.18 1.99
CA ARG A 148 -7.92 9.74 1.66
C ARG A 148 -6.52 9.17 1.86
N ALA A 149 -5.50 9.85 1.36
CA ALA A 149 -4.11 9.43 1.52
C ALA A 149 -3.74 9.28 3.01
N TRP A 150 -4.09 10.28 3.82
CA TRP A 150 -3.86 10.19 5.26
C TRP A 150 -4.68 9.06 5.89
N TYR A 151 -5.98 8.95 5.54
CA TYR A 151 -6.88 7.94 6.11
C TYR A 151 -6.35 6.51 5.86
N PHE A 152 -6.05 6.15 4.61
CA PHE A 152 -5.63 4.79 4.27
C PHE A 152 -4.21 4.46 4.72
N ILE A 153 -3.27 5.41 4.67
CA ILE A 153 -1.89 5.17 5.13
C ILE A 153 -1.83 5.10 6.67
N ASN A 154 -2.65 5.89 7.38
CA ASN A 154 -2.69 5.91 8.84
C ASN A 154 -3.47 4.73 9.45
N HIS A 155 -4.65 4.39 8.90
CA HIS A 155 -5.54 3.35 9.47
C HIS A 155 -5.43 1.99 8.79
N GLY A 156 -4.99 1.92 7.54
CA GLY A 156 -4.81 0.65 6.83
C GLY A 156 -3.56 -0.11 7.25
N LEU A 157 -2.61 0.54 7.93
CA LEU A 157 -1.30 -0.01 8.29
C LEU A 157 -1.08 0.08 9.81
N THR A 158 -1.10 -1.06 10.48
CA THR A 158 -0.93 -1.19 11.94
C THR A 158 0.55 -1.35 12.34
N GLY A 159 0.95 -0.87 13.53
CA GLY A 159 2.32 -0.97 14.08
C GLY A 159 3.07 0.37 14.09
N GLN A 160 3.93 0.61 15.09
CA GLN A 160 4.65 1.89 15.27
C GLN A 160 6.17 1.77 15.10
N SER A 161 6.64 0.65 14.53
CA SER A 161 8.06 0.43 14.24
C SER A 161 8.65 1.43 13.24
N ASP A 162 9.96 1.64 13.31
CA ASP A 162 10.71 2.53 12.41
C ASP A 162 10.55 2.17 10.93
N SER A 163 10.46 0.87 10.61
CA SER A 163 10.17 0.36 9.28
C SER A 163 8.73 0.66 8.81
N MET A 164 7.75 0.66 9.70
CA MET A 164 6.36 1.03 9.37
C MET A 164 6.21 2.53 9.14
N ASP A 165 6.87 3.37 9.93
CA ASP A 165 6.93 4.82 9.66
C ASP A 165 7.65 5.13 8.35
N THR A 166 8.73 4.39 8.05
CA THR A 166 9.44 4.47 6.77
C THR A 166 8.50 4.09 5.61
N LEU A 167 7.77 2.97 5.72
CA LEU A 167 6.74 2.56 4.75
C LEU A 167 5.70 3.67 4.54
N ARG A 168 5.09 4.20 5.62
CA ARG A 168 4.10 5.28 5.53
C ARG A 168 4.66 6.53 4.82
N SER A 169 5.89 6.92 5.14
CA SER A 169 6.56 8.04 4.47
C SER A 169 6.75 7.78 2.96
N HIS A 170 7.17 6.56 2.57
CA HIS A 170 7.29 6.16 1.16
C HIS A 170 5.95 6.11 0.42
N LEU A 171 4.88 5.58 1.03
CA LEU A 171 3.54 5.56 0.43
C LEU A 171 3.00 6.99 0.23
N TRP A 172 3.18 7.88 1.20
CA TRP A 172 2.79 9.29 1.05
C TRP A 172 3.54 9.98 -0.09
N ARG A 173 4.87 9.75 -0.19
CA ARG A 173 5.71 10.24 -1.29
C ARG A 173 5.32 9.60 -2.63
N SER A 174 4.74 8.40 -2.63
CA SER A 174 4.15 7.80 -3.82
C SER A 174 2.88 8.51 -4.29
N VAL A 175 2.12 9.14 -3.39
CA VAL A 175 0.91 9.93 -3.75
C VAL A 175 1.27 11.38 -4.11
N PHE A 176 2.12 12.05 -3.31
CA PHE A 176 2.38 13.50 -3.41
C PHE A 176 3.83 13.90 -3.75
N THR A 177 4.65 12.95 -4.20
CA THR A 177 6.10 13.09 -4.44
C THR A 177 6.93 13.43 -3.18
N SER A 178 8.25 13.50 -3.33
CA SER A 178 9.16 13.98 -2.28
C SER A 178 9.12 15.51 -2.09
N PHE A 179 8.51 16.25 -3.02
CA PHE A 179 8.40 17.71 -2.98
C PHE A 179 6.94 18.11 -3.22
N PRO A 180 6.08 18.14 -2.18
CA PRO A 180 4.64 18.38 -2.36
C PRO A 180 4.27 19.72 -3.03
N ARG A 181 5.17 20.71 -3.05
CA ARG A 181 5.01 21.95 -3.86
C ARG A 181 5.11 21.70 -5.37
N TRP A 182 5.92 20.75 -5.82
CA TRP A 182 5.96 20.33 -7.24
C TRP A 182 4.72 19.52 -7.60
N TYR A 183 4.26 18.65 -6.69
CA TYR A 183 2.97 17.97 -6.85
C TYR A 183 1.85 18.98 -7.04
N GLU A 184 1.70 19.90 -6.08
CA GLU A 184 0.69 20.97 -6.12
C GLU A 184 0.69 21.68 -7.46
N LYS A 185 1.85 22.20 -7.88
CA LYS A 185 1.96 23.08 -9.05
C LYS A 185 1.88 22.34 -10.39
N PHE A 186 2.45 21.14 -10.50
CA PHE A 186 2.76 20.53 -11.80
C PHE A 186 2.31 19.08 -11.99
N LEU A 187 2.12 18.28 -10.92
CA LEU A 187 1.93 16.83 -11.03
C LEU A 187 0.59 16.31 -10.49
N TRP A 188 -0.28 17.20 -10.00
CA TRP A 188 -1.58 16.84 -9.41
C TRP A 188 -2.53 16.05 -10.33
N ASN A 189 -2.33 16.12 -11.65
CA ASN A 189 -3.04 15.36 -12.69
C ASN A 189 -2.09 14.55 -13.58
N ARG A 190 -0.95 14.13 -13.02
CA ARG A 190 0.12 13.37 -13.71
C ARG A 190 0.64 12.18 -12.92
N MET A 191 0.12 11.89 -11.73
CA MET A 191 0.65 10.78 -10.91
C MET A 191 0.30 9.40 -11.49
N GLU A 192 -0.67 9.36 -12.38
CA GLU A 192 -1.06 8.22 -13.20
C GLU A 192 0.10 7.76 -14.10
N ASP A 193 0.96 8.68 -14.53
CA ASP A 193 2.15 8.41 -15.36
C ASP A 193 3.25 7.63 -14.61
N PHE A 194 3.22 7.61 -13.26
CA PHE A 194 4.26 7.00 -12.42
C PHE A 194 3.82 5.65 -11.84
N SER A 195 4.54 4.59 -12.22
CA SER A 195 4.37 3.27 -11.60
C SER A 195 4.91 3.24 -10.17
N THR A 196 4.48 2.24 -9.40
CA THR A 196 5.05 1.98 -8.08
C THR A 196 5.18 0.48 -7.85
N PHE A 197 6.35 0.05 -7.43
CA PHE A 197 6.71 -1.35 -7.26
C PHE A 197 6.91 -1.69 -5.79
N LEU A 198 6.06 -2.55 -5.26
CA LEU A 198 6.07 -3.02 -3.88
C LEU A 198 6.82 -4.35 -3.80
N ILE A 199 7.89 -4.39 -3.00
CA ILE A 199 8.70 -5.60 -2.80
C ILE A 199 8.58 -6.03 -1.34
N GLY A 200 8.26 -7.29 -1.09
CA GLY A 200 8.21 -7.82 0.27
C GLY A 200 7.63 -9.22 0.30
N GLU A 201 7.93 -9.97 1.34
CA GLU A 201 7.52 -11.37 1.49
C GLU A 201 5.99 -11.57 1.38
N THR A 202 5.58 -12.81 1.16
CA THR A 202 4.16 -13.20 1.18
C THR A 202 3.54 -12.93 2.55
N GLY A 203 2.37 -12.30 2.58
CA GLY A 203 1.65 -12.01 3.82
C GLY A 203 2.07 -10.73 4.57
N THR A 204 3.00 -9.93 4.04
CA THR A 204 3.47 -8.66 4.65
C THR A 204 2.49 -7.48 4.55
N GLY A 205 1.42 -7.58 3.77
CA GLY A 205 0.44 -6.50 3.57
C GLY A 205 0.61 -5.67 2.30
N LYS A 206 1.33 -6.17 1.29
CA LYS A 206 1.52 -5.51 -0.02
C LYS A 206 0.21 -4.97 -0.64
N GLY A 207 -0.86 -5.77 -0.65
CA GLY A 207 -2.18 -5.34 -1.16
C GLY A 207 -2.77 -4.16 -0.40
N THR A 208 -2.62 -4.11 0.93
CA THR A 208 -3.07 -2.97 1.75
C THR A 208 -2.27 -1.71 1.46
N ALA A 209 -0.95 -1.83 1.28
CA ALA A 209 -0.08 -0.73 0.86
C ALA A 209 -0.43 -0.23 -0.56
N ALA A 210 -0.75 -1.13 -1.49
CA ALA A 210 -1.22 -0.79 -2.83
C ALA A 210 -2.57 -0.08 -2.82
N ALA A 211 -3.54 -0.58 -2.04
CA ALA A 211 -4.85 0.03 -1.87
C ALA A 211 -4.76 1.44 -1.25
N ALA A 212 -3.81 1.66 -0.33
CA ALA A 212 -3.57 2.98 0.26
C ALA A 212 -3.07 4.01 -0.76
N ILE A 213 -2.28 3.60 -1.75
CA ILE A 213 -1.92 4.46 -2.90
C ILE A 213 -3.10 4.61 -3.85
N GLY A 214 -3.69 3.49 -4.28
CA GLY A 214 -4.66 3.46 -5.38
C GLY A 214 -5.99 4.14 -5.06
N ARG A 215 -6.47 4.05 -3.82
CA ARG A 215 -7.64 4.80 -3.33
C ARG A 215 -7.37 6.28 -3.10
N SER A 216 -6.14 6.74 -3.31
CA SER A 216 -5.65 8.10 -3.05
C SER A 216 -5.24 8.86 -4.32
N GLY A 217 -5.66 8.41 -5.51
CA GLY A 217 -5.57 9.17 -6.76
C GLY A 217 -6.40 10.47 -6.73
N PHE A 218 -6.10 11.44 -7.60
CA PHE A 218 -6.82 12.72 -7.64
C PHE A 218 -8.20 12.55 -8.31
N ILE A 219 -9.28 12.80 -7.57
CA ILE A 219 -10.65 12.70 -8.10
C ILE A 219 -11.26 14.12 -8.15
N PRO A 220 -11.66 14.64 -9.32
CA PRO A 220 -12.26 15.98 -9.43
C PRO A 220 -13.63 16.08 -8.74
N PHE A 221 -14.01 17.31 -8.38
CA PHE A 221 -15.35 17.64 -7.89
C PHE A 221 -16.22 18.24 -9.00
N ASP A 222 -17.40 17.68 -9.22
CA ASP A 222 -18.45 18.20 -10.11
C ASP A 222 -19.42 19.08 -9.31
N GLU A 223 -19.25 20.39 -9.40
CA GLU A 223 -20.10 21.38 -8.72
C GLU A 223 -21.57 21.34 -9.17
N LYS A 224 -21.85 20.91 -10.41
CA LYS A 224 -23.23 20.85 -10.92
C LYS A 224 -24.00 19.68 -10.33
N LYS A 225 -23.32 18.54 -10.12
CA LYS A 225 -23.87 17.37 -9.41
C LYS A 225 -23.69 17.46 -7.89
N ASN A 226 -22.89 18.41 -7.42
CA ASN A 226 -22.46 18.56 -6.04
C ASN A 226 -21.82 17.28 -5.47
N CYS A 227 -21.09 16.52 -6.28
CA CYS A 227 -20.41 15.27 -5.90
C CYS A 227 -19.03 15.14 -6.56
N PHE A 228 -18.22 14.19 -6.10
CA PHE A 228 -17.00 13.81 -6.82
C PHE A 228 -17.37 13.02 -8.09
N VAL A 229 -16.56 13.08 -9.15
CA VAL A 229 -16.91 12.45 -10.45
C VAL A 229 -17.09 10.93 -10.32
N GLU A 230 -16.34 10.30 -9.42
CA GLU A 230 -16.33 8.85 -9.15
C GLU A 230 -15.96 8.56 -7.68
N SER A 231 -16.20 7.33 -7.22
CA SER A 231 -15.91 6.87 -5.86
C SER A 231 -14.55 6.16 -5.80
N PHE A 232 -13.79 6.34 -4.72
CA PHE A 232 -12.51 5.61 -4.57
C PHE A 232 -12.70 4.09 -4.39
N THR A 233 -13.92 3.64 -4.08
CA THR A 233 -14.30 2.23 -3.97
C THR A 233 -14.19 1.52 -5.32
N ASP A 234 -14.59 2.22 -6.38
CA ASP A 234 -14.72 1.68 -7.74
C ASP A 234 -13.44 1.91 -8.57
N ASN A 235 -12.61 2.87 -8.11
CA ASN A 235 -11.38 3.29 -8.76
C ASN A 235 -10.17 2.37 -8.54
N PHE A 236 -10.24 1.37 -7.65
CA PHE A 236 -9.12 0.49 -7.35
C PHE A 236 -9.42 -0.94 -7.80
N ILE A 237 -8.79 -1.36 -8.90
CA ILE A 237 -8.92 -2.71 -9.46
C ILE A 237 -7.71 -3.53 -9.02
N GLU A 238 -7.92 -4.56 -8.21
CA GLU A 238 -6.90 -5.52 -7.80
C GLU A 238 -7.01 -6.81 -8.63
N ILE A 239 -5.88 -7.26 -9.17
CA ILE A 239 -5.74 -8.57 -9.80
C ILE A 239 -4.46 -9.24 -9.29
N ASN A 240 -4.56 -10.49 -8.83
CA ASN A 240 -3.39 -11.30 -8.52
C ASN A 240 -3.13 -12.25 -9.69
N LEU A 241 -1.99 -12.09 -10.34
CA LEU A 241 -1.71 -12.75 -11.62
C LEU A 241 -1.42 -14.25 -11.46
N SER A 242 -1.02 -14.70 -10.26
CA SER A 242 -0.83 -16.13 -9.95
C SER A 242 -2.14 -16.93 -9.85
N GLN A 243 -3.31 -16.26 -9.79
CA GLN A 243 -4.61 -16.92 -9.74
C GLN A 243 -5.08 -17.44 -11.12
N PHE A 244 -4.46 -16.98 -12.21
CA PHE A 244 -4.89 -17.27 -13.57
C PHE A 244 -3.86 -18.17 -14.28
N PRO A 245 -4.31 -19.17 -15.08
CA PRO A 245 -3.45 -19.81 -16.08
C PRO A 245 -2.86 -18.77 -17.02
N GLU A 246 -1.63 -18.98 -17.50
CA GLU A 246 -0.90 -18.04 -18.36
C GLU A 246 -1.72 -17.58 -19.59
N SER A 247 -2.47 -18.51 -20.20
CA SER A 247 -3.35 -18.24 -21.34
C SER A 247 -4.55 -17.33 -21.03
N LEU A 248 -4.97 -17.22 -19.77
CA LEU A 248 -6.05 -16.35 -19.34
C LEU A 248 -5.56 -14.99 -18.82
N ILE A 249 -4.34 -14.89 -18.27
CA ILE A 249 -3.77 -13.61 -17.83
C ILE A 249 -3.84 -12.57 -18.96
N GLU A 250 -3.51 -12.95 -20.20
CA GLU A 250 -3.54 -12.04 -21.34
C GLU A 250 -4.97 -11.55 -21.65
N SER A 251 -5.97 -12.42 -21.52
CA SER A 251 -7.39 -12.09 -21.69
C SER A 251 -7.87 -11.11 -20.62
N GLU A 252 -7.63 -11.40 -19.33
CA GLU A 252 -8.08 -10.56 -18.22
C GLU A 252 -7.40 -9.18 -18.22
N LEU A 253 -6.12 -9.11 -18.61
CA LEU A 253 -5.40 -7.84 -18.70
C LEU A 253 -5.88 -6.98 -19.88
N PHE A 254 -5.87 -7.53 -21.10
CA PHE A 254 -5.99 -6.75 -22.33
C PHE A 254 -7.35 -6.86 -23.03
N GLY A 255 -8.19 -7.81 -22.62
CA GLY A 255 -9.43 -8.17 -23.31
C GLY A 255 -9.20 -9.11 -24.49
N HIS A 256 -10.28 -9.68 -25.02
CA HIS A 256 -10.24 -10.49 -26.24
C HIS A 256 -11.43 -10.22 -27.16
N ARG A 257 -11.22 -10.43 -28.46
CA ARG A 257 -12.30 -10.49 -29.45
C ARG A 257 -12.90 -11.90 -29.50
N LYS A 258 -14.19 -11.99 -29.84
CA LYS A 258 -14.88 -13.26 -30.15
C LYS A 258 -14.07 -14.03 -31.21
N GLY A 259 -13.79 -15.31 -30.94
CA GLY A 259 -13.00 -16.18 -31.80
C GLY A 259 -11.47 -16.00 -31.74
N ALA A 260 -10.93 -15.17 -30.85
CA ALA A 260 -9.48 -14.96 -30.72
C ALA A 260 -8.71 -16.22 -30.28
N PHE A 261 -9.36 -17.13 -29.55
CA PHE A 261 -8.83 -18.44 -29.15
C PHE A 261 -9.99 -19.42 -28.89
N THR A 262 -9.66 -20.71 -28.75
CA THR A 262 -10.65 -21.77 -28.44
C THR A 262 -11.31 -21.51 -27.09
N GLY A 263 -12.59 -21.13 -27.11
CA GLY A 263 -13.35 -20.74 -25.92
C GLY A 263 -13.68 -19.24 -25.82
N ALA A 264 -13.16 -18.40 -26.71
CA ALA A 264 -13.54 -16.99 -26.85
C ALA A 264 -14.94 -16.86 -27.50
N VAL A 265 -15.99 -17.25 -26.78
CA VAL A 265 -17.38 -17.29 -27.29
C VAL A 265 -17.93 -15.89 -27.57
N ASP A 266 -17.50 -14.87 -26.81
CA ASP A 266 -17.93 -13.48 -26.96
C ASP A 266 -16.74 -12.51 -26.85
N ASN A 267 -17.00 -11.20 -26.88
CA ASN A 267 -15.96 -10.19 -26.63
C ASN A 267 -15.82 -9.94 -25.13
N HIS A 268 -14.59 -9.86 -24.63
CA HIS A 268 -14.28 -9.52 -23.24
C HIS A 268 -13.45 -8.23 -23.16
N LYS A 269 -13.80 -7.34 -22.23
CA LYS A 269 -13.02 -6.13 -21.92
C LYS A 269 -12.11 -6.41 -20.72
N GLY A 270 -10.80 -6.46 -20.95
CA GLY A 270 -9.82 -6.62 -19.88
C GLY A 270 -9.69 -5.37 -19.01
N ILE A 271 -9.04 -5.51 -17.86
CA ILE A 271 -9.00 -4.48 -16.81
C ILE A 271 -8.39 -3.15 -17.26
N PHE A 272 -7.44 -3.14 -18.20
CA PHE A 272 -6.89 -1.89 -18.75
C PHE A 272 -7.92 -1.05 -19.51
N ALA A 273 -8.98 -1.67 -20.03
CA ALA A 273 -10.10 -0.99 -20.69
C ALA A 273 -11.24 -0.61 -19.72
N LEU A 274 -11.26 -1.19 -18.51
CA LEU A 274 -12.26 -0.94 -17.47
C LEU A 274 -11.82 0.15 -16.48
N CYS A 275 -10.51 0.33 -16.28
CA CYS A 275 -9.97 1.31 -15.33
C CYS A 275 -10.29 2.76 -15.72
N SER A 276 -10.77 3.55 -14.76
CA SER A 276 -11.11 4.96 -14.95
C SER A 276 -9.86 5.84 -15.09
N PRO A 277 -10.00 7.09 -15.60
CA PRO A 277 -8.89 8.04 -15.68
C PRO A 277 -8.31 8.48 -14.32
N HIS A 278 -9.05 8.34 -13.22
CA HIS A 278 -8.55 8.60 -11.86
C HIS A 278 -8.42 7.29 -11.04
N GLY A 279 -8.44 6.16 -11.74
CA GLY A 279 -8.33 4.83 -11.20
C GLY A 279 -6.89 4.34 -11.09
N SER A 280 -6.72 3.23 -10.38
CA SER A 280 -5.46 2.52 -10.22
C SER A 280 -5.70 1.02 -10.39
N ILE A 281 -4.82 0.37 -11.16
CA ILE A 281 -4.72 -1.08 -11.22
C ILE A 281 -3.59 -1.54 -10.32
N PHE A 282 -3.88 -2.51 -9.45
CA PHE A 282 -2.89 -3.24 -8.68
C PHE A 282 -2.66 -4.63 -9.28
N LEU A 283 -1.42 -4.87 -9.72
CA LEU A 283 -0.96 -6.16 -10.25
C LEU A 283 -0.13 -6.88 -9.17
N ASP A 284 -0.73 -7.82 -8.46
CA ASP A 284 -0.03 -8.64 -7.45
C ASP A 284 0.65 -9.86 -8.11
N GLU A 285 1.78 -10.26 -7.53
CA GLU A 285 2.73 -11.26 -8.03
C GLU A 285 3.16 -11.04 -9.50
N ILE A 286 3.54 -9.80 -9.83
CA ILE A 286 4.09 -9.42 -11.15
C ILE A 286 5.37 -10.20 -11.50
N GLY A 287 6.07 -10.77 -10.52
CA GLY A 287 7.25 -11.60 -10.74
C GLY A 287 6.97 -12.95 -11.43
N ASP A 288 5.70 -13.34 -11.59
CA ASP A 288 5.28 -14.61 -12.20
C ASP A 288 4.79 -14.49 -13.65
N VAL A 289 4.70 -13.28 -14.23
CA VAL A 289 4.25 -13.14 -15.63
C VAL A 289 5.30 -13.61 -16.64
N SER A 290 4.84 -14.26 -17.71
CA SER A 290 5.71 -14.72 -18.79
C SER A 290 6.20 -13.57 -19.69
N ILE A 291 7.30 -13.81 -20.41
CA ILE A 291 7.96 -12.84 -21.30
C ILE A 291 6.99 -12.17 -22.31
N PRO A 292 6.05 -12.88 -22.98
CA PRO A 292 5.06 -12.24 -23.85
C PRO A 292 4.16 -11.22 -23.13
N ILE A 293 3.73 -11.53 -21.90
CA ILE A 293 2.91 -10.63 -21.08
C ILE A 293 3.74 -9.41 -20.65
N GLN A 294 5.00 -9.60 -20.26
CA GLN A 294 5.93 -8.49 -19.94
C GLN A 294 6.08 -7.51 -21.12
N ILE A 295 6.20 -8.02 -22.36
CA ILE A 295 6.29 -7.16 -23.57
C ILE A 295 5.01 -6.33 -23.76
N LYS A 296 3.82 -6.90 -23.53
CA LYS A 296 2.56 -6.17 -23.64
C LYS A 296 2.37 -5.15 -22.51
N LEU A 297 2.75 -5.52 -21.28
CA LEU A 297 2.71 -4.62 -20.12
C LEU A 297 3.70 -3.46 -20.26
N LEU A 298 4.88 -3.69 -20.83
CA LEU A 298 5.85 -2.63 -21.15
C LEU A 298 5.23 -1.57 -22.07
N LYS A 299 4.51 -1.96 -23.12
CA LYS A 299 3.78 -1.03 -24.00
C LYS A 299 2.70 -0.22 -23.28
N VAL A 300 2.02 -0.80 -22.29
CA VAL A 300 1.07 -0.05 -21.43
C VAL A 300 1.80 0.97 -20.57
N LEU A 301 2.94 0.60 -19.98
CA LEU A 301 3.73 1.48 -19.11
C LEU A 301 4.43 2.62 -19.88
N GLU A 302 4.83 2.39 -21.13
CA GLU A 302 5.54 3.35 -21.99
C GLU A 302 4.60 4.17 -22.88
N GLU A 303 3.85 3.51 -23.77
CA GLU A 303 2.99 4.17 -24.77
C GLU A 303 1.58 4.48 -24.26
N ARG A 304 1.22 4.04 -23.04
CA ARG A 304 -0.15 4.13 -22.50
C ARG A 304 -1.18 3.50 -23.44
N SER A 305 -0.79 2.42 -24.13
CA SER A 305 -1.63 1.77 -25.14
C SER A 305 -1.47 0.25 -25.20
N PHE A 306 -2.52 -0.42 -25.69
CA PHE A 306 -2.59 -1.87 -25.83
C PHE A 306 -3.61 -2.25 -26.92
N SER A 307 -3.71 -3.54 -27.20
CA SER A 307 -4.76 -4.12 -28.05
C SER A 307 -5.27 -5.43 -27.43
N SER A 308 -6.56 -5.71 -27.61
CA SER A 308 -7.17 -6.97 -27.19
C SER A 308 -6.60 -8.18 -27.94
N VAL A 309 -6.57 -9.36 -27.34
CA VAL A 309 -6.22 -10.61 -28.02
C VAL A 309 -7.15 -10.82 -29.23
N GLY A 310 -6.56 -11.10 -30.40
CA GLY A 310 -7.28 -11.22 -31.67
C GLY A 310 -7.84 -9.91 -32.24
N GLY A 311 -7.50 -8.75 -31.67
CA GLY A 311 -7.91 -7.43 -32.17
C GLY A 311 -6.72 -6.54 -32.57
N HIS A 312 -6.98 -5.63 -33.51
CA HIS A 312 -5.99 -4.65 -34.00
C HIS A 312 -6.25 -3.22 -33.51
N ASP A 313 -7.36 -2.98 -32.82
CA ASP A 313 -7.74 -1.67 -32.30
C ASP A 313 -6.75 -1.20 -31.22
N LYS A 314 -6.20 0.00 -31.37
CA LYS A 314 -5.32 0.63 -30.36
C LYS A 314 -6.19 1.24 -29.26
N LEU A 315 -6.20 0.60 -28.09
CA LEU A 315 -6.84 1.07 -26.87
C LEU A 315 -5.83 1.84 -26.01
N HIS A 316 -6.32 2.72 -25.14
CA HIS A 316 -5.50 3.58 -24.29
C HIS A 316 -5.81 3.39 -22.80
N PHE A 317 -4.75 3.21 -22.01
CA PHE A 317 -4.84 3.11 -20.55
C PHE A 317 -4.54 4.47 -19.90
N LYS A 318 -5.42 4.90 -18.99
CA LYS A 318 -5.38 6.25 -18.40
C LYS A 318 -5.12 6.29 -16.89
N GLY A 319 -5.32 5.17 -16.19
CA GLY A 319 -5.13 5.11 -14.74
C GLY A 319 -3.67 4.96 -14.33
N ARG A 320 -3.45 4.72 -13.04
CA ARG A 320 -2.13 4.40 -12.46
C ARG A 320 -1.90 2.89 -12.39
N ILE A 321 -0.64 2.46 -12.45
CA ILE A 321 -0.24 1.07 -12.16
C ILE A 321 0.55 1.01 -10.85
N VAL A 322 0.10 0.16 -9.93
CA VAL A 322 0.85 -0.31 -8.77
C VAL A 322 1.12 -1.80 -9.01
N THR A 323 2.34 -2.26 -8.75
CA THR A 323 2.70 -3.68 -8.88
C THR A 323 3.32 -4.21 -7.59
N ALA A 324 3.20 -5.50 -7.35
CA ALA A 324 3.82 -6.17 -6.21
C ALA A 324 4.47 -7.49 -6.60
N THR A 325 5.51 -7.89 -5.86
CA THR A 325 6.15 -9.20 -5.96
C THR A 325 6.59 -9.69 -4.58
N ASN A 326 6.59 -11.00 -4.38
CA ASN A 326 7.32 -11.65 -3.28
C ASN A 326 8.80 -11.94 -3.61
N LYS A 327 9.16 -12.03 -4.90
CA LYS A 327 10.53 -12.34 -5.35
C LYS A 327 11.51 -11.20 -5.07
N SER A 328 12.73 -11.54 -4.67
CA SER A 328 13.80 -10.57 -4.49
C SER A 328 14.33 -10.04 -5.83
N LEU A 329 14.95 -8.85 -5.80
CA LEU A 329 15.59 -8.28 -7.01
C LEU A 329 16.64 -9.21 -7.61
N ALA A 330 17.40 -9.92 -6.75
CA ALA A 330 18.39 -10.88 -7.17
C ALA A 330 17.76 -12.11 -7.87
N GLU A 331 16.63 -12.63 -7.37
CA GLU A 331 15.90 -13.72 -8.02
C GLU A 331 15.38 -13.35 -9.41
N LEU A 332 14.77 -12.17 -9.54
CA LEU A 332 14.26 -11.66 -10.82
C LEU A 332 15.37 -11.50 -11.87
N GLN A 333 16.56 -11.06 -11.45
CA GLN A 333 17.72 -10.88 -12.33
C GLN A 333 18.43 -12.21 -12.67
N GLN A 334 18.69 -13.06 -11.69
CA GLN A 334 19.48 -14.30 -11.88
C GLN A 334 18.80 -15.30 -12.82
N GLN A 335 17.48 -15.39 -12.80
CA GLN A 335 16.73 -16.41 -13.55
C GLN A 335 16.54 -16.05 -15.04
N LYS A 336 16.84 -14.82 -15.47
CA LYS A 336 16.49 -14.27 -16.81
C LYS A 336 15.00 -14.39 -17.19
N THR A 337 14.14 -14.65 -16.20
CA THR A 337 12.68 -14.75 -16.35
C THR A 337 12.01 -13.38 -16.39
N PHE A 338 12.71 -12.32 -15.97
CA PHE A 338 12.23 -10.96 -15.95
C PHE A 338 13.11 -10.08 -16.84
N ARG A 339 12.51 -9.33 -17.78
CA ARG A 339 13.27 -8.48 -18.71
C ARG A 339 13.78 -7.22 -18.01
N GLU A 340 14.99 -6.79 -18.36
CA GLU A 340 15.60 -5.56 -17.83
C GLU A 340 14.81 -4.29 -18.21
N ASP A 341 14.35 -4.18 -19.47
CA ASP A 341 13.55 -3.03 -19.92
C ASP A 341 12.22 -2.89 -19.15
N PHE A 342 11.51 -4.00 -18.97
CA PHE A 342 10.31 -4.09 -18.16
C PHE A 342 10.57 -3.73 -16.69
N TYR A 343 11.67 -4.22 -16.12
CA TYR A 343 12.12 -3.87 -14.77
C TYR A 343 12.39 -2.38 -14.60
N TYR A 344 13.19 -1.77 -15.48
CA TYR A 344 13.51 -0.34 -15.40
C TYR A 344 12.28 0.53 -15.54
N ARG A 345 11.29 0.13 -16.35
CA ARG A 345 10.04 0.88 -16.50
C ARG A 345 9.14 0.77 -15.27
N LEU A 346 9.10 -0.38 -14.58
CA LEU A 346 8.33 -0.54 -13.35
C LEU A 346 8.94 0.20 -12.15
N CYS A 347 10.27 0.19 -12.04
CA CYS A 347 11.01 0.58 -10.83
C CYS A 347 11.23 2.09 -10.65
N SER A 348 10.38 2.95 -11.23
CA SER A 348 10.44 4.41 -11.02
C SER A 348 10.25 4.82 -9.56
N ASN A 349 9.56 4.00 -8.77
CA ASN A 349 9.42 4.14 -7.32
C ASN A 349 9.33 2.75 -6.68
N VAL A 350 10.40 2.30 -6.03
CA VAL A 350 10.46 1.00 -5.34
C VAL A 350 10.25 1.19 -3.85
N ILE A 351 9.28 0.47 -3.28
CA ILE A 351 8.91 0.56 -1.87
C ILE A 351 9.01 -0.84 -1.23
N PRO A 352 9.98 -1.07 -0.32
CA PRO A 352 10.03 -2.30 0.45
C PRO A 352 8.92 -2.31 1.52
N VAL A 353 8.25 -3.45 1.69
CA VAL A 353 7.26 -3.70 2.74
C VAL A 353 7.90 -4.61 3.79
N PRO A 354 8.04 -4.16 5.06
CA PRO A 354 8.81 -4.87 6.08
C PRO A 354 8.11 -6.14 6.57
N THR A 355 8.90 -7.13 6.98
CA THR A 355 8.40 -8.38 7.53
C THR A 355 7.87 -8.21 8.95
N LEU A 356 6.93 -9.07 9.36
CA LEU A 356 6.37 -9.03 10.71
C LEU A 356 7.47 -9.22 11.77
N ARG A 357 8.45 -10.11 11.51
CA ARG A 357 9.63 -10.28 12.36
C ARG A 357 10.44 -8.99 12.51
N GLN A 358 10.68 -8.26 11.41
CA GLN A 358 11.38 -6.98 11.46
C GLN A 358 10.61 -5.98 12.34
N GLN A 359 9.31 -5.83 12.09
CA GLN A 359 8.45 -4.89 12.83
C GLN A 359 8.44 -5.20 14.34
N ILE A 360 8.29 -6.47 14.73
CA ILE A 360 8.33 -6.90 16.14
C ILE A 360 9.72 -6.68 16.77
N SER A 361 10.81 -6.91 16.02
CA SER A 361 12.17 -6.69 16.54
C SER A 361 12.51 -5.20 16.76
N GLU A 362 11.89 -4.31 15.99
CA GLU A 362 12.03 -2.86 16.13
C GLU A 362 11.08 -2.30 17.21
N ASP A 363 9.87 -2.85 17.32
CA ASP A 363 8.84 -2.48 18.30
C ASP A 363 7.98 -3.70 18.69
N PRO A 364 8.26 -4.34 19.85
CA PRO A 364 7.49 -5.50 20.31
C PRO A 364 6.00 -5.24 20.51
N SER A 365 5.57 -3.98 20.74
CA SER A 365 4.15 -3.63 20.89
C SER A 365 3.37 -3.79 19.59
N THR A 366 4.05 -3.89 18.44
CA THR A 366 3.44 -4.18 17.14
C THR A 366 2.63 -5.49 17.14
N LEU A 367 3.08 -6.51 17.89
CA LEU A 367 2.33 -7.78 18.00
C LEU A 367 0.97 -7.56 18.69
N GLU A 368 0.95 -6.86 19.83
CA GLU A 368 -0.27 -6.53 20.57
C GLU A 368 -1.21 -5.64 19.73
N ALA A 369 -0.68 -4.65 19.03
CA ALA A 369 -1.45 -3.78 18.15
C ALA A 369 -2.10 -4.55 16.99
N LEU A 370 -1.38 -5.47 16.35
CA LEU A 370 -1.90 -6.32 15.27
C LEU A 370 -2.94 -7.33 15.79
N LEU A 371 -2.73 -7.93 16.96
CA LEU A 371 -3.71 -8.80 17.60
C LEU A 371 -5.00 -8.02 17.93
N THR A 372 -4.88 -6.85 18.55
CA THR A 372 -6.00 -5.96 18.90
C THR A 372 -6.81 -5.58 17.64
N HIS A 373 -6.13 -5.17 16.57
CA HIS A 373 -6.76 -4.85 15.29
C HIS A 373 -7.46 -6.07 14.67
N THR A 374 -6.82 -7.24 14.70
CA THR A 374 -7.36 -8.47 14.12
C THR A 374 -8.58 -8.97 14.90
N ILE A 375 -8.54 -8.91 16.24
CA ILE A 375 -9.68 -9.24 17.11
C ILE A 375 -10.84 -8.29 16.79
N LEU A 376 -10.64 -6.97 16.87
CA LEU A 376 -11.66 -5.96 16.57
C LEU A 376 -12.34 -6.18 15.22
N ARG A 377 -11.58 -6.58 14.19
CA ARG A 377 -12.12 -6.86 12.85
C ARG A 377 -12.92 -8.17 12.76
N ILE A 378 -12.70 -9.12 13.67
CA ILE A 378 -13.42 -10.39 13.76
C ILE A 378 -14.66 -10.28 14.66
N THR A 379 -14.56 -9.61 15.80
CA THR A 379 -15.62 -9.47 16.81
C THR A 379 -16.54 -8.27 16.57
N GLY A 380 -16.06 -7.24 15.85
CA GLY A 380 -16.76 -5.96 15.66
C GLY A 380 -16.55 -4.95 16.79
N GLU A 381 -16.01 -5.38 17.93
CA GLU A 381 -15.74 -4.55 19.12
C GLU A 381 -14.43 -4.97 19.81
N PRO A 382 -13.75 -4.09 20.56
CA PRO A 382 -12.52 -4.44 21.27
C PRO A 382 -12.81 -5.36 22.46
N VAL A 383 -12.20 -6.55 22.50
CA VAL A 383 -12.37 -7.53 23.59
C VAL A 383 -11.03 -7.81 24.27
N PRO A 384 -10.69 -7.11 25.38
CA PRO A 384 -9.40 -7.25 26.06
C PRO A 384 -9.11 -8.66 26.59
N GLU A 385 -10.14 -9.40 27.01
CA GLU A 385 -10.01 -10.78 27.49
C GLU A 385 -9.50 -11.73 26.39
N LEU A 386 -9.97 -11.54 25.15
CA LEU A 386 -9.48 -12.29 24.00
C LEU A 386 -8.03 -11.91 23.69
N LEU A 387 -7.64 -10.64 23.79
CA LEU A 387 -6.25 -10.20 23.56
C LEU A 387 -5.29 -10.90 24.54
N GLN A 388 -5.63 -10.93 25.83
CA GLN A 388 -4.83 -11.64 26.85
C GLN A 388 -4.78 -13.15 26.57
N THR A 389 -5.89 -13.75 26.15
CA THR A 389 -5.96 -15.17 25.76
C THR A 389 -5.07 -15.47 24.54
N MET A 390 -5.08 -14.60 23.53
CA MET A 390 -4.21 -14.72 22.34
C MET A 390 -2.74 -14.63 22.72
N LEU A 391 -2.35 -13.61 23.48
CA LEU A 391 -0.96 -13.38 23.90
C LEU A 391 -0.43 -14.59 24.69
N HIS A 392 -1.16 -15.03 25.72
CA HIS A 392 -0.77 -16.19 26.54
C HIS A 392 -0.66 -17.48 25.70
N THR A 393 -1.60 -17.71 24.78
CA THR A 393 -1.56 -18.91 23.92
C THR A 393 -0.40 -18.86 22.94
N LEU A 394 -0.12 -17.72 22.32
CA LEU A 394 1.00 -17.57 21.39
C LEU A 394 2.36 -17.68 22.10
N GLU A 395 2.51 -17.06 23.27
CA GLU A 395 3.72 -17.20 24.10
C GLU A 395 3.99 -18.68 24.45
N LYS A 396 2.95 -19.41 24.86
CA LYS A 396 3.04 -20.83 25.22
C LYS A 396 3.36 -21.76 24.04
N GLU A 397 2.67 -21.60 22.91
CA GLU A 397 2.75 -22.56 21.80
C GLU A 397 3.87 -22.21 20.79
N VAL A 398 4.16 -20.92 20.55
CA VAL A 398 5.17 -20.47 19.57
C VAL A 398 6.33 -19.66 20.13
N GLY A 399 6.12 -18.97 21.25
CA GLY A 399 7.11 -18.08 21.87
C GLY A 399 7.16 -16.70 21.22
N LEU A 400 7.62 -15.70 21.99
CA LEU A 400 7.66 -14.29 21.54
C LEU A 400 8.66 -14.05 20.39
N GLU A 401 9.71 -14.86 20.29
CA GLU A 401 10.72 -14.78 19.23
C GLU A 401 10.32 -15.50 17.93
N TYR A 402 9.07 -15.97 17.81
CA TYR A 402 8.62 -16.68 16.62
C TYR A 402 8.77 -15.83 15.35
N SER A 403 9.32 -16.42 14.30
CA SER A 403 9.76 -15.67 13.11
C SER A 403 8.64 -15.27 12.15
N TRP A 404 7.42 -15.76 12.35
CA TRP A 404 6.24 -15.49 11.50
C TRP A 404 6.51 -15.60 9.99
N PRO A 405 6.91 -16.78 9.47
CA PRO A 405 7.26 -16.97 8.05
C PRO A 405 6.11 -16.63 7.07
N GLY A 406 4.84 -16.74 7.48
CA GLY A 406 3.69 -16.28 6.70
C GLY A 406 3.26 -14.83 7.03
N ASN A 407 4.08 -14.10 7.77
CA ASN A 407 3.91 -12.69 8.16
C ASN A 407 2.52 -12.43 8.79
N VAL A 408 1.89 -11.28 8.50
CA VAL A 408 0.60 -10.89 9.08
C VAL A 408 -0.51 -11.88 8.69
N ARG A 409 -0.46 -12.47 7.49
CA ARG A 409 -1.43 -13.50 7.05
C ARG A 409 -1.41 -14.74 7.95
N GLU A 410 -0.24 -15.14 8.44
CA GLU A 410 -0.11 -16.22 9.42
C GLU A 410 -0.65 -15.80 10.80
N LEU A 411 -0.29 -14.60 11.28
CA LEU A 411 -0.80 -14.06 12.54
C LEU A 411 -2.34 -14.04 12.58
N GLU A 412 -3.00 -13.58 11.51
CA GLU A 412 -4.45 -13.62 11.45
C GLU A 412 -5.04 -15.06 11.41
N GLN A 413 -4.29 -16.03 10.88
CA GLN A 413 -4.70 -17.43 10.90
C GLN A 413 -4.50 -18.05 12.28
N ALA A 414 -3.45 -17.66 13.00
CA ALA A 414 -3.23 -18.05 14.38
C ALA A 414 -4.36 -17.56 15.28
N VAL A 415 -4.75 -16.28 15.18
CA VAL A 415 -5.92 -15.72 15.89
C VAL A 415 -7.18 -16.53 15.63
N ARG A 416 -7.50 -16.82 14.36
CA ARG A 416 -8.67 -17.66 14.00
C ARG A 416 -8.57 -19.09 14.58
N SER A 417 -7.38 -19.68 14.61
CA SER A 417 -7.14 -21.01 15.21
C SER A 417 -7.40 -21.01 16.71
N ILE A 418 -6.86 -20.03 17.43
CA ILE A 418 -6.99 -19.93 18.89
C ILE A 418 -8.44 -19.63 19.28
N LEU A 419 -9.14 -18.76 18.54
CA LEU A 419 -10.57 -18.50 18.76
C LEU A 419 -11.45 -19.77 18.61
N LEU A 420 -11.06 -20.71 17.74
CA LEU A 420 -11.82 -21.94 17.49
C LEU A 420 -11.39 -23.13 18.37
N THR A 421 -10.14 -23.19 18.82
CA THR A 421 -9.54 -24.40 19.42
C THR A 421 -8.77 -24.16 20.71
N LEU A 422 -8.59 -22.90 21.12
CA LEU A 422 -7.68 -22.45 22.18
C LEU A 422 -6.23 -22.94 21.99
N ARG A 423 -5.84 -23.21 20.73
CA ARG A 423 -4.49 -23.65 20.34
C ARG A 423 -4.06 -23.01 19.02
N TYR A 424 -2.75 -22.86 18.87
CA TYR A 424 -2.11 -22.64 17.58
C TYR A 424 -1.01 -23.67 17.43
N ASP A 425 -1.28 -24.72 16.64
CA ASP A 425 -0.20 -25.59 16.19
C ASP A 425 0.64 -24.83 15.15
N ARG A 426 1.96 -24.93 15.28
CA ARG A 426 2.90 -24.32 14.33
C ARG A 426 2.67 -25.01 13.00
N LYS A 427 1.99 -24.33 12.07
CA LYS A 427 2.02 -24.78 10.67
C LYS A 427 3.47 -24.79 10.24
N THR A 428 4.03 -25.98 10.15
CA THR A 428 5.33 -26.20 9.54
C THR A 428 5.15 -25.83 8.09
N SER A 429 5.47 -24.57 7.77
CA SER A 429 5.47 -24.05 6.41
C SER A 429 6.20 -25.06 5.56
N THR A 430 5.49 -25.67 4.61
CA THR A 430 5.93 -26.92 3.97
C THR A 430 6.95 -26.62 2.85
N VAL A 431 7.90 -25.76 3.19
CA VAL A 431 9.07 -25.32 2.45
C VAL A 431 10.23 -25.57 3.40
N SER A 432 11.01 -26.62 3.14
CA SER A 432 11.94 -27.27 4.08
C SER A 432 11.35 -27.58 5.47
N LEU A 433 10.64 -28.72 5.56
CA LEU A 433 10.89 -29.61 6.69
C LEU A 433 12.41 -29.85 6.72
N ASP A 434 13.08 -29.39 7.78
CA ASP A 434 14.52 -29.53 7.94
C ASP A 434 14.90 -30.96 8.33
N HIS A 435 14.70 -31.87 7.38
CA HIS A 435 15.17 -33.25 7.45
C HIS A 435 16.69 -33.32 7.62
N THR A 436 17.44 -32.26 7.31
CA THR A 436 18.87 -32.13 7.63
C THR A 436 19.07 -32.04 9.14
N GLY A 437 18.37 -31.11 9.81
CA GLY A 437 18.40 -30.96 11.26
C GLY A 437 17.85 -32.19 12.01
N ASP A 438 16.77 -32.81 11.53
CA ASP A 438 16.24 -34.04 12.12
C ASP A 438 17.19 -35.23 11.93
N LEU A 439 17.81 -35.36 10.74
CA LEU A 439 18.81 -36.41 10.48
C LEU A 439 20.07 -36.20 11.31
N GLN A 440 20.53 -34.95 11.43
CA GLN A 440 21.69 -34.60 12.26
C GLN A 440 21.42 -34.93 13.74
N ARG A 441 20.27 -34.52 14.30
CA ARG A 441 19.87 -34.90 15.68
C ARG A 441 19.74 -36.41 15.85
N ALA A 442 19.30 -37.15 14.82
CA ALA A 442 19.18 -38.60 14.89
C ALA A 442 20.54 -39.31 14.92
N ILE A 443 21.53 -38.77 14.20
CA ILE A 443 22.95 -39.19 14.23
C ILE A 443 23.57 -38.85 15.59
N GLU A 444 23.41 -37.61 16.07
CA GLU A 444 23.94 -37.14 17.37
C GLU A 444 23.40 -37.93 18.57
N LYS A 445 22.21 -38.52 18.44
CA LYS A 445 21.57 -39.39 19.46
C LYS A 445 21.79 -40.89 19.24
N GLU A 446 22.63 -41.28 18.28
CA GLU A 446 22.91 -42.67 17.89
C GLU A 446 21.64 -43.51 17.60
N SER A 447 20.58 -42.82 17.18
CA SER A 447 19.19 -43.35 17.15
C SER A 447 18.73 -43.86 15.78
N ILE A 448 19.63 -43.84 14.79
CA ILE A 448 19.33 -44.16 13.38
C ILE A 448 20.28 -45.23 12.85
N ASN A 449 19.76 -46.24 12.16
CA ASN A 449 20.61 -47.25 11.51
C ASN A 449 21.03 -46.84 10.10
N ALA A 450 22.07 -47.49 9.56
CA ALA A 450 22.63 -47.17 8.25
C ALA A 450 21.61 -47.21 7.10
N LYS A 451 20.57 -48.04 7.19
CA LYS A 451 19.54 -48.19 6.16
C LYS A 451 18.54 -47.02 6.18
N GLU A 452 18.19 -46.55 7.36
CA GLU A 452 17.38 -45.33 7.58
C GLU A 452 18.16 -44.07 7.20
N LEU A 453 19.44 -43.99 7.54
CA LEU A 453 20.34 -42.90 7.15
C LEU A 453 20.38 -42.72 5.62
N ILE A 454 20.64 -43.81 4.88
CA ILE A 454 20.62 -43.81 3.41
C ILE A 454 19.22 -43.45 2.88
N SER A 455 18.15 -43.94 3.53
CA SER A 455 16.78 -43.62 3.15
C SER A 455 16.44 -42.13 3.29
N ALA A 456 16.79 -41.52 4.42
CA ALA A 456 16.58 -40.10 4.68
C ALA A 456 17.40 -39.23 3.71
N TYR A 457 18.68 -39.57 3.50
CA TYR A 457 19.56 -38.86 2.58
C TYR A 457 19.06 -38.93 1.13
N CYS A 458 18.62 -40.10 0.66
CA CYS A 458 17.99 -40.24 -0.65
C CYS A 458 16.72 -39.37 -0.78
N THR A 459 15.90 -39.27 0.27
CA THR A 459 14.70 -38.41 0.27
C THR A 459 15.06 -36.93 0.19
N ILE A 460 16.07 -36.47 0.94
CA ILE A 460 16.55 -35.07 0.89
C ILE A 460 16.99 -34.72 -0.53
N LEU A 461 17.83 -35.57 -1.14
CA LEU A 461 18.30 -35.37 -2.52
C LEU A 461 17.18 -35.44 -3.56
N TYR A 462 16.23 -36.37 -3.41
CA TYR A 462 15.10 -36.50 -4.34
C TYR A 462 14.20 -35.26 -4.32
N ARG A 463 13.92 -34.70 -3.14
CA ARG A 463 13.16 -33.44 -3.03
C ARG A 463 13.91 -32.25 -3.62
N LYS A 464 15.25 -32.22 -3.52
CA LYS A 464 16.09 -31.15 -4.08
C LYS A 464 16.25 -31.22 -5.60
N HIS A 465 16.25 -32.42 -6.19
CA HIS A 465 16.61 -32.62 -7.60
C HIS A 465 15.49 -33.19 -8.49
N GLY A 466 14.38 -33.64 -7.92
CA GLY A 466 13.14 -34.04 -8.60
C GLY A 466 13.18 -35.37 -9.37
N THR A 467 14.36 -35.96 -9.61
CA THR A 467 14.51 -37.16 -10.45
C THR A 467 15.39 -38.23 -9.79
N PHE A 468 14.99 -39.50 -9.95
CA PHE A 468 15.74 -40.64 -9.37
C PHE A 468 17.16 -40.75 -9.94
N GLU A 469 17.35 -40.40 -11.21
CA GLU A 469 18.65 -40.43 -11.92
C GLU A 469 19.66 -39.45 -11.33
N LYS A 470 19.24 -38.21 -11.02
CA LYS A 470 20.12 -37.22 -10.37
C LYS A 470 20.51 -37.68 -8.97
N VAL A 471 19.59 -38.27 -8.21
CA VAL A 471 19.90 -38.83 -6.89
C VAL A 471 20.88 -39.99 -7.00
N ALA A 472 20.62 -40.95 -7.89
CA ALA A 472 21.48 -42.11 -8.17
C ALA A 472 22.92 -41.69 -8.48
N ASN A 473 23.10 -40.67 -9.33
CA ASN A 473 24.40 -40.11 -9.67
C ASN A 473 25.12 -39.45 -8.48
N ILE A 474 24.40 -38.80 -7.56
CA ILE A 474 24.97 -38.15 -6.37
C ILE A 474 25.30 -39.17 -5.28
N THR A 475 24.45 -40.19 -5.08
CA THR A 475 24.63 -41.22 -4.04
C THR A 475 25.50 -42.39 -4.48
N HIS A 476 25.87 -42.47 -5.76
CA HIS A 476 26.47 -43.64 -6.40
C HIS A 476 25.68 -44.95 -6.15
N LEU A 477 24.34 -44.86 -6.20
CA LEU A 477 23.43 -46.00 -6.03
C LEU A 477 22.67 -46.27 -7.33
N ASP A 478 22.34 -47.54 -7.59
CA ASP A 478 21.46 -47.89 -8.71
C ASP A 478 20.07 -47.20 -8.57
N PRO A 479 19.46 -46.65 -9.64
CA PRO A 479 18.16 -45.98 -9.57
C PRO A 479 17.02 -46.83 -8.98
N ARG A 480 17.05 -48.15 -9.12
CA ARG A 480 16.08 -49.08 -8.51
C ARG A 480 16.29 -49.17 -7.00
N THR A 481 17.54 -49.09 -6.54
CA THR A 481 17.91 -49.03 -5.12
C THR A 481 17.45 -47.71 -4.50
N VAL A 482 17.70 -46.57 -5.16
CA VAL A 482 17.18 -45.25 -4.73
C VAL A 482 15.65 -45.29 -4.58
N LYS A 483 14.93 -45.83 -5.58
CA LYS A 483 13.47 -46.00 -5.53
C LYS A 483 13.02 -46.87 -4.35
N LYS A 484 13.73 -47.96 -4.05
CA LYS A 484 13.45 -48.87 -2.93
C LYS A 484 13.62 -48.17 -1.56
N HIS A 485 14.64 -47.32 -1.41
CA HIS A 485 14.83 -46.52 -0.21
C HIS A 485 13.72 -45.47 -0.03
N LEU A 486 13.38 -44.71 -1.09
CA LEU A 486 12.30 -43.71 -1.04
C LEU A 486 10.94 -44.32 -0.66
N GLN A 487 10.63 -45.52 -1.15
CA GLN A 487 9.42 -46.27 -0.78
C GLN A 487 9.43 -46.76 0.68
N MET A 488 10.61 -46.93 1.29
CA MET A 488 10.73 -47.41 2.67
C MET A 488 10.39 -46.29 3.67
N GLN A 489 10.81 -45.05 3.41
CA GLN A 489 10.44 -43.93 4.29
C GLN A 489 8.92 -43.68 4.30
N GLN A 490 8.24 -43.79 3.15
CA GLN A 490 6.78 -43.68 3.04
C GLN A 490 5.99 -44.71 3.85
N LYS A 491 6.59 -45.87 4.19
CA LYS A 491 5.99 -46.86 5.09
C LYS A 491 6.18 -46.55 6.57
N ASN A 492 7.15 -45.71 6.93
CA ASN A 492 7.41 -45.27 8.30
C ASN A 492 6.73 -43.92 8.62
N THR A 493 5.98 -43.34 7.68
CA THR A 493 5.21 -42.08 7.87
C THR A 493 3.68 -42.30 7.84
N LYS A 494 3.26 -43.56 7.95
CA LYS A 494 1.87 -44.00 8.19
C LYS A 494 1.82 -44.81 9.47
#